data_AF-A0A2I9EFR2-F1
#
_entry.id   AF-A0A2I9EFR2-F1
#
_cell.length_a   1.000
_cell.length_b   1.000
_cell.length_c   1.000
_cell.angle_alpha   90.00
_cell.angle_beta   90.00
_cell.angle_gamma   90.00
#
_symmetry.space_group_name_H-M   'P 1'
#
loop_
_entity.id
_entity.type
_entity.pdbx_description
1 polymer ?
#
loop_
_entity_poly.entity_id
_entity_poly.type
_entity_poly.pdbx_seq_one_letter_code
_entity_poly.pdbx_strand_id
1 'polypeptide(L)'
;MSKRKVIKVFVEKAEDGTYWGTTQNIPGVVTAYGNSLKELKDNLKVAFDDYIEVAEEEKEDWVRDVKKITDWDYQMDLQAFFYLIPEVKISAIGKKAKINESLMRQYVTGKAAASEGRVKLIEKAIHELGRELQSVSF
;
A
#
# COMPACT_ATOMS: atom_id res chain seq x y z
N MET A 1 -17.23 -7.24 16.64
CA MET A 1 -15.91 -6.57 16.59
C MET A 1 -16.06 -5.33 15.73
N SER A 2 -15.80 -4.13 16.27
CA SER A 2 -15.77 -2.92 15.44
C SER A 2 -14.69 -3.08 14.37
N LYS A 3 -14.99 -2.78 13.09
CA LYS A 3 -13.96 -2.75 12.05
C LYS A 3 -12.89 -1.74 12.48
N ARG A 4 -11.64 -2.16 12.52
CA ARG A 4 -10.48 -1.28 12.71
C ARG A 4 -10.55 -0.16 11.66
N LYS A 5 -10.56 1.10 12.10
CA LYS A 5 -10.50 2.26 11.19
C LYS A 5 -9.09 2.33 10.61
N VAL A 6 -9.00 2.60 9.30
CA VAL A 6 -7.73 2.73 8.57
C VAL A 6 -7.78 3.97 7.68
N ILE A 7 -6.63 4.61 7.46
CA ILE A 7 -6.48 5.61 6.39
C ILE A 7 -6.15 4.85 5.11
N LYS A 8 -6.99 5.01 4.10
CA LYS A 8 -6.78 4.43 2.77
C LYS A 8 -5.88 5.34 1.97
N VAL A 9 -4.86 4.77 1.35
CA VAL A 9 -3.90 5.45 0.49
C VAL A 9 -3.95 4.76 -0.86
N PHE A 10 -4.24 5.52 -1.91
CA PHE A 10 -4.05 5.05 -3.28
C PHE A 10 -2.62 5.36 -3.69
N VAL A 11 -1.91 4.34 -4.19
CA VAL A 11 -0.52 4.47 -4.64
C VAL A 11 -0.45 4.26 -6.15
N GLU A 12 0.10 5.24 -6.84
CA GLU A 12 0.24 5.25 -8.29
C GLU A 12 1.63 5.70 -8.74
N LYS A 13 1.98 5.33 -9.97
CA LYS A 13 3.25 5.71 -10.60
C LYS A 13 3.04 6.90 -11.52
N ALA A 14 3.77 7.99 -11.30
CA ALA A 14 3.81 9.12 -12.20
C ALA A 14 4.67 8.84 -13.45
N GLU A 15 4.55 9.70 -14.46
CA GLU A 15 5.27 9.55 -15.74
C GLU A 15 6.80 9.58 -15.57
N ASP A 16 7.30 10.33 -14.59
CA ASP A 16 8.72 10.44 -14.23
C ASP A 16 9.27 9.19 -13.51
N GLY A 17 8.39 8.24 -13.18
CA GLY A 17 8.74 6.99 -12.50
C GLY A 17 8.55 7.01 -11.00
N THR A 18 8.26 8.18 -10.42
CA THR A 18 8.04 8.37 -8.98
C THR A 18 6.71 7.75 -8.54
N TYR A 19 6.67 7.16 -7.34
CA TYR A 19 5.42 6.69 -6.76
C TYR A 19 4.83 7.71 -5.80
N TRP A 20 3.57 8.04 -6.02
CA TRP A 20 2.78 8.95 -5.20
C TRP A 20 1.76 8.17 -4.39
N GLY A 21 1.56 8.57 -3.14
CA GLY A 21 0.54 8.04 -2.25
C GLY A 21 -0.41 9.15 -1.84
N THR A 22 -1.71 8.92 -2.01
CA THR A 22 -2.75 9.93 -1.75
C THR A 22 -3.85 9.37 -0.88
N THR A 23 -4.19 10.05 0.22
CA THR A 23 -5.27 9.64 1.13
C THR A 23 -6.64 9.71 0.47
N GLN A 24 -7.51 8.75 0.75
CA GLN A 24 -8.80 8.58 0.04
C GLN A 24 -10.04 8.75 0.92
N ASN A 25 -9.90 8.74 2.24
CA ASN A 25 -11.03 8.62 3.16
C ASN A 25 -10.93 9.52 4.40
N ILE A 26 -10.26 10.66 4.25
CA ILE A 26 -10.21 11.74 5.24
C ILE A 26 -10.62 13.04 4.53
N PRO A 27 -11.11 14.06 5.26
CA PRO A 27 -11.27 15.41 4.70
C PRO A 27 -9.95 15.92 4.13
N GLY A 28 -10.03 16.73 3.08
CA GLY A 28 -8.85 17.19 2.33
C GLY A 28 -8.15 16.08 1.55
N VAL A 29 -6.93 16.38 1.11
CA VAL A 29 -6.08 15.43 0.38
C VAL A 29 -4.67 15.58 0.91
N VAL A 30 -4.16 14.54 1.59
CA VAL A 30 -2.75 14.44 1.95
C VAL A 30 -2.06 13.57 0.91
N THR A 31 -0.98 14.09 0.36
CA THR A 31 -0.19 13.38 -0.65
C THR A 31 1.29 13.52 -0.36
N ALA A 32 2.03 12.47 -0.70
CA ALA A 32 3.48 12.46 -0.64
C ALA A 32 4.01 11.46 -1.67
N TYR A 33 5.31 11.53 -1.96
CA TYR A 33 5.98 10.62 -2.87
C TYR A 33 7.16 9.91 -2.21
N GLY A 34 7.62 8.83 -2.85
CA GLY A 34 8.83 8.12 -2.45
C GLY A 34 9.30 7.12 -3.51
N ASN A 35 10.59 6.78 -3.46
CA ASN A 35 11.22 5.82 -4.37
C ASN A 35 11.19 4.38 -3.82
N SER A 36 10.75 4.19 -2.57
CA SER A 36 10.49 2.89 -1.94
C SER A 36 9.20 2.94 -1.13
N LEU A 37 8.61 1.79 -0.78
CA LEU A 37 7.42 1.78 0.08
C LEU A 37 7.70 2.41 1.44
N LYS A 38 8.91 2.22 1.99
CA LYS A 38 9.30 2.81 3.28
C LYS A 38 9.35 4.34 3.20
N GLU A 39 10.05 4.87 2.20
CA GLU A 39 10.17 6.31 2.00
C GLU A 39 8.80 6.96 1.78
N LEU A 40 7.94 6.36 0.95
CA LEU A 40 6.58 6.84 0.73
C LEU A 40 5.79 6.90 2.04
N LYS A 41 5.87 5.84 2.87
CA LYS A 41 5.21 5.78 4.18
C LYS A 41 5.69 6.86 5.13
N ASP A 42 7.01 7.04 5.22
CA ASP A 42 7.62 8.02 6.11
C ASP A 42 7.25 9.45 5.69
N ASN A 43 7.36 9.77 4.40
CA ASN A 43 7.00 11.10 3.87
C ASN A 43 5.51 11.40 4.01
N LEU A 44 4.64 10.40 3.75
CA LEU A 44 3.20 10.57 3.91
C LEU A 44 2.80 10.75 5.37
N LYS A 45 3.52 10.12 6.30
CA LYS A 45 3.29 10.31 7.74
C LYS A 45 3.62 11.73 8.17
N VAL A 46 4.74 12.30 7.71
CA VAL A 46 5.11 13.70 7.98
C VAL A 46 4.04 14.64 7.42
N ALA A 47 3.68 14.51 6.14
CA ALA A 47 2.67 15.35 5.52
C ALA A 47 1.29 15.24 6.21
N PHE A 48 0.95 14.04 6.71
CA PHE A 48 -0.27 13.83 7.46
C PHE A 48 -0.22 14.50 8.84
N ASP A 49 0.91 14.43 9.54
CA ASP A 49 1.06 15.08 10.85
C ASP A 49 0.95 16.60 10.72
N ASP A 50 1.63 17.20 9.74
CA ASP A 50 1.53 18.64 9.44
C ASP A 50 0.08 19.02 9.10
N TYR A 51 -0.61 18.20 8.32
CA TYR A 51 -2.02 18.42 7.97
C TYR A 51 -2.95 18.38 9.20
N ILE A 52 -2.70 17.45 10.13
CA ILE A 52 -3.46 17.34 11.38
C ILE A 52 -3.19 18.53 12.29
N GLU A 53 -1.94 18.99 12.40
CA GLU A 53 -1.58 20.18 13.19
C GLU A 53 -2.35 21.41 12.73
N VAL A 54 -2.32 21.70 11.42
CA VAL A 54 -3.08 22.83 10.84
C VAL A 54 -4.58 22.69 11.10
N ALA A 55 -5.15 21.49 10.92
CA ALA A 55 -6.58 21.27 11.17
C ALA A 55 -6.96 21.47 12.65
N GLU A 56 -6.05 21.16 13.59
CA GLU A 56 -6.26 21.43 15.01
C GLU A 56 -6.23 22.94 15.33
N GLU A 57 -5.31 23.69 14.72
CA GLU A 57 -5.22 25.15 14.85
C GLU A 57 -6.47 25.85 14.34
N GLU A 58 -6.99 25.40 13.20
CA GLU A 58 -8.24 25.88 12.58
C GLU A 58 -9.51 25.36 13.30
N LYS A 59 -9.35 24.51 14.34
CA LYS A 59 -10.44 23.94 15.15
C LYS A 59 -11.45 23.13 14.33
N GLU A 60 -10.98 22.41 13.34
CA GLU A 60 -11.79 21.52 12.52
C GLU A 60 -12.38 20.37 13.36
N ASP A 61 -13.71 20.20 13.37
CA ASP A 61 -14.37 19.22 14.24
C ASP A 61 -13.98 17.76 13.94
N TRP A 62 -13.70 17.45 12.66
CA TRP A 62 -13.38 16.10 12.20
C TRP A 62 -11.98 15.62 12.64
N VAL A 63 -11.08 16.53 12.99
CA VAL A 63 -9.66 16.21 13.29
C VAL A 63 -9.54 15.24 14.46
N ARG A 64 -10.45 15.35 15.45
CA ARG A 64 -10.49 14.52 16.66
C ARG A 64 -10.70 13.04 16.36
N ASP A 65 -11.37 12.72 15.26
CA ASP A 65 -11.63 11.35 14.85
C ASP A 65 -10.55 10.81 13.92
N VAL A 66 -10.03 11.66 13.03
CA VAL A 66 -8.99 11.28 12.07
C VAL A 66 -7.64 11.05 12.75
N LYS A 67 -7.22 11.91 13.68
CA LYS A 67 -5.93 11.79 14.38
C LYS A 67 -5.77 10.52 15.23
N LYS A 68 -6.89 9.86 15.56
CA LYS A 68 -6.90 8.59 16.31
C LYS A 68 -6.63 7.37 15.42
N ILE A 69 -6.65 7.53 14.10
CA ILE A 69 -6.44 6.43 13.17
C ILE A 69 -4.94 6.21 13.01
N THR A 70 -4.45 5.05 13.44
CA THR A 70 -3.02 4.70 13.40
C THR A 70 -2.67 3.72 12.29
N ASP A 71 -3.66 3.00 11.77
CA ASP A 71 -3.48 1.98 10.74
C ASP A 71 -3.71 2.56 9.33
N TRP A 72 -2.92 2.08 8.38
CA TRP A 72 -2.91 2.56 7.00
C TRP A 72 -3.09 1.39 6.03
N ASP A 73 -3.90 1.59 4.98
CA ASP A 73 -4.17 0.63 3.91
C ASP A 73 -3.65 1.20 2.58
N TYR A 74 -2.54 0.67 2.08
CA TYR A 74 -1.89 1.12 0.84
C TYR A 74 -2.37 0.26 -0.33
N GLN A 75 -3.24 0.83 -1.14
CA GLN A 75 -3.85 0.20 -2.30
C GLN A 75 -3.02 0.51 -3.53
N MET A 76 -2.55 -0.53 -4.22
CA MET A 76 -1.68 -0.40 -5.37
C MET A 76 -1.83 -1.60 -6.30
N ASP A 77 -1.44 -1.45 -7.56
CA ASP A 77 -1.45 -2.56 -8.51
C ASP A 77 -0.24 -3.51 -8.31
N LEU A 78 -0.22 -4.61 -9.07
CA LEU A 78 0.86 -5.60 -8.97
C LEU A 78 2.22 -5.02 -9.42
N GLN A 79 2.24 -4.08 -10.35
CA GLN A 79 3.50 -3.50 -10.84
C GLN A 79 4.13 -2.63 -9.75
N ALA A 80 3.32 -1.77 -9.14
CA ALA A 80 3.69 -0.93 -8.00
C ALA A 80 4.18 -1.76 -6.82
N PHE A 81 3.44 -2.80 -6.44
CA PHE A 81 3.80 -3.66 -5.32
C PHE A 81 5.19 -4.28 -5.48
N PHE A 82 5.45 -4.95 -6.60
CA PHE A 82 6.74 -5.63 -6.82
C PHE A 82 7.90 -4.67 -7.12
N TYR A 83 7.60 -3.44 -7.54
CA TYR A 83 8.61 -2.39 -7.64
C TYR A 83 8.99 -1.83 -6.26
N LEU A 84 7.98 -1.47 -5.46
CA LEU A 84 8.16 -0.81 -4.17
C LEU A 84 8.64 -1.75 -3.05
N ILE A 85 8.50 -3.06 -3.25
CA ILE A 85 8.95 -4.12 -2.33
C ILE A 85 9.79 -5.18 -3.08
N PRO A 86 11.00 -4.82 -3.56
CA PRO A 86 11.82 -5.67 -4.42
C PRO A 86 12.35 -6.95 -3.72
N GLU A 87 12.26 -7.02 -2.40
CA GLU A 87 12.63 -8.18 -1.60
C GLU A 87 11.69 -9.38 -1.84
N VAL A 88 10.43 -9.11 -2.21
CA VAL A 88 9.44 -10.15 -2.46
C VAL A 88 9.67 -10.80 -3.82
N LYS A 89 10.03 -12.08 -3.82
CA LYS A 89 10.30 -12.82 -5.06
C LYS A 89 9.01 -13.17 -5.81
N ILE A 90 8.87 -12.64 -7.03
CA ILE A 90 7.74 -12.89 -7.94
C ILE A 90 7.45 -14.38 -8.12
N SER A 91 8.48 -15.21 -8.34
CA SER A 91 8.33 -16.66 -8.55
C SER A 91 7.80 -17.38 -7.32
N ALA A 92 8.25 -16.99 -6.12
CA ALA A 92 7.79 -17.58 -4.86
C ALA A 92 6.30 -17.27 -4.60
N ILE A 93 5.88 -16.02 -4.81
CA ILE A 93 4.48 -15.63 -4.73
C ILE A 93 3.65 -16.35 -5.79
N GLY A 94 4.14 -16.44 -7.03
CA GLY A 94 3.47 -17.19 -8.10
C GLY A 94 3.20 -18.65 -7.74
N LYS A 95 4.23 -19.35 -7.26
CA LYS A 95 4.11 -20.73 -6.79
C LYS A 95 3.07 -20.87 -5.67
N LYS A 96 3.10 -19.98 -4.67
CA LYS A 96 2.14 -19.99 -3.54
C LYS A 96 0.71 -19.69 -4.01
N ALA A 97 0.54 -18.77 -4.96
CA ALA A 97 -0.74 -18.42 -5.58
C ALA A 97 -1.22 -19.44 -6.64
N LYS A 98 -0.43 -20.50 -6.93
CA LYS A 98 -0.68 -21.48 -8.00
C LYS A 98 -0.80 -20.85 -9.39
N ILE A 99 -0.04 -19.78 -9.64
CA ILE A 99 0.08 -19.11 -10.93
C ILE A 99 1.47 -19.39 -11.48
N ASN A 100 1.56 -19.82 -12.74
CA ASN A 100 2.86 -20.11 -13.35
C ASN A 100 3.72 -18.83 -13.44
N GLU A 101 5.04 -18.99 -13.33
CA GLU A 101 5.95 -17.85 -13.20
C GLU A 101 5.97 -16.94 -14.42
N SER A 102 5.80 -17.50 -15.63
CA SER A 102 5.79 -16.71 -16.87
C SER A 102 4.63 -15.71 -16.85
N LEU A 103 3.44 -16.19 -16.49
CA LEU A 103 2.24 -15.37 -16.38
C LEU A 103 2.34 -14.36 -15.23
N MET A 104 2.91 -14.73 -14.09
CA MET A 104 3.19 -13.77 -13.01
C MET A 104 4.11 -12.64 -13.48
N ARG A 105 5.18 -12.96 -14.22
CA ARG A 105 6.05 -11.92 -14.80
C ARG A 105 5.30 -11.04 -15.79
N GLN A 106 4.38 -11.58 -16.58
CA GLN A 106 3.54 -10.76 -17.48
C GLN A 106 2.66 -9.78 -16.68
N TYR A 107 2.10 -10.20 -15.54
CA TYR A 107 1.34 -9.32 -14.66
C TYR A 107 2.19 -8.21 -14.05
N VAL A 108 3.36 -8.56 -13.52
CA VAL A 108 4.26 -7.59 -12.87
C VAL A 108 4.87 -6.60 -13.87
N THR A 109 5.02 -6.99 -15.14
CA THR A 109 5.53 -6.10 -16.20
C THR A 109 4.43 -5.37 -16.98
N GLY A 110 3.16 -5.52 -16.59
CA GLY A 110 2.03 -4.89 -17.28
C GLY A 110 1.73 -5.48 -18.67
N LYS A 111 2.40 -6.56 -19.07
CA LYS A 111 2.17 -7.24 -20.37
C LYS A 111 0.83 -7.99 -20.44
N ALA A 112 0.25 -8.31 -19.29
CA ALA A 112 -1.08 -8.89 -19.18
C ALA A 112 -1.79 -8.34 -17.93
N ALA A 113 -3.12 -8.23 -17.99
CA ALA A 113 -3.93 -7.90 -16.83
C ALA A 113 -4.37 -9.17 -16.10
N ALA A 114 -4.25 -9.18 -14.78
CA ALA A 114 -4.83 -10.23 -13.94
C ALA A 114 -6.32 -9.93 -13.70
N SER A 115 -7.18 -10.96 -13.72
CA SER A 115 -8.56 -10.80 -13.28
C SER A 115 -8.61 -10.52 -11.77
N GLU A 116 -9.70 -9.92 -11.29
CA GLU A 116 -9.90 -9.65 -9.86
C GLU A 116 -9.69 -10.91 -9.00
N GLY A 117 -10.21 -12.05 -9.46
CA GLY A 117 -9.99 -13.34 -8.78
C GLY A 117 -8.52 -13.74 -8.68
N ARG A 118 -7.70 -13.47 -9.72
CA ARG A 118 -6.26 -13.72 -9.69
C ARG A 118 -5.52 -12.73 -8.80
N VAL A 119 -5.89 -11.45 -8.82
CA VAL A 119 -5.33 -10.44 -7.90
C VAL A 119 -5.56 -10.86 -6.45
N LYS A 120 -6.77 -11.31 -6.09
CA LYS A 120 -7.08 -11.80 -4.73
C LYS A 120 -6.26 -13.03 -4.33
N LEU A 121 -5.97 -13.95 -5.26
CA LEU A 121 -5.10 -15.09 -4.98
C LEU A 121 -3.65 -14.67 -4.70
N ILE A 122 -3.15 -13.68 -5.46
CA ILE A 122 -1.81 -13.13 -5.28
C ILE A 122 -1.72 -12.37 -3.95
N GLU A 123 -2.70 -11.51 -3.65
CA GLU A 123 -2.80 -10.78 -2.38
C GLU A 123 -2.83 -11.73 -1.18
N LYS A 124 -3.65 -12.78 -1.26
CA LYS A 124 -3.70 -13.82 -0.23
C LYS A 124 -2.33 -14.47 -0.02
N ALA A 125 -1.63 -14.84 -1.09
CA ALA A 125 -0.30 -15.45 -1.02
C ALA A 125 0.74 -14.50 -0.39
N ILE A 126 0.67 -13.20 -0.69
CA ILE A 126 1.52 -12.17 -0.07
C ILE A 126 1.25 -12.10 1.44
N HIS A 127 -0.02 -12.01 1.84
CA HIS A 127 -0.38 -11.94 3.26
C HIS A 127 -0.03 -13.22 4.04
N GLU A 128 -0.14 -14.39 3.40
CA GLU A 128 0.34 -15.66 3.98
C GLU A 128 1.85 -15.65 4.19
N LEU A 129 2.63 -15.21 3.19
CA LEU A 129 4.08 -15.06 3.33
C LEU A 129 4.43 -14.09 4.48
N GLY A 130 3.74 -12.95 4.57
CA GLY A 130 3.95 -11.97 5.65
C GLY A 130 3.73 -12.58 7.04
N ARG A 131 2.66 -13.36 7.22
CA ARG A 131 2.40 -14.06 8.49
C ARG A 131 3.44 -15.13 8.80
N GLU A 132 3.87 -15.89 7.80
CA GLU A 132 4.94 -16.89 7.95
C GLU A 132 6.23 -16.22 8.44
N LEU A 133 6.65 -15.13 7.81
CA LEU A 133 7.87 -14.40 8.19
C LEU A 133 7.79 -13.83 9.63
N GLN A 134 6.64 -13.32 10.05
CA GLN A 134 6.43 -12.80 11.40
C GLN A 134 6.45 -13.89 12.50
N SER A 135 6.28 -15.15 12.12
CA SER A 135 6.20 -16.28 13.08
C SER A 135 7.56 -16.87 13.46
N VAL A 136 8.66 -16.35 12.92
CA VAL A 136 10.01 -16.90 13.10
C VAL A 136 10.77 -16.17 14.22
N SER A 137 11.48 -16.92 15.07
CA SER A 137 12.44 -16.44 16.07
C SER A 137 13.73 -17.25 16.01
N PHE A 138 14.89 -16.62 16.29
CA PHE A 138 16.21 -17.27 16.29
C PHE A 138 16.86 -17.23 17.67
#